data_AF-A0A0N0TM01-F1
#
_entry.id   AF-A0A0N0TM01-F1
#
_cell.length_a   1.000
_cell.length_b   1.000
_cell.length_c   1.000
_cell.angle_alpha   90.00
_cell.angle_beta   90.00
_cell.angle_gamma   90.00
#
_symmetry.space_group_name_H-M   'P 1'
#
loop_
_entity.id
_entity.type
_entity.pdbx_description
1 polymer ?
#
loop_
_entity_poly.entity_id
_entity_poly.type
_entity_poly.pdbx_seq_one_letter_code
_entity_poly.pdbx_strand_id
1 'polypeptide(L)'
;MTAVGTAGLARCGGRPFGTHLFSVWPGAALAATAFPVRCTPGDNLALHVAVAQAPPGSALVVDVAGDSEYGYVDEVLAVAARTRGVAGIVLDGCVRDIAAIARCQLPVFSAGVAVREAGHDAGGAVGQQISMTANGPAPLPVRRGDWIVADDDGVVCLPRGQVSTIITEAMSSLTRERALVDAVAAGESTLDLLGLDPSRVAGWEGSTEERPRPGLGRMHRLGRRDPAARVVEGLTALRARGGHLPALGDAYGTD
;
A
#
# COMPACT_ATOMS: atom_id res chain seq x y z
N MET A 1 -3.64 -16.62 -5.09
CA MET A 1 -3.41 -15.26 -4.54
C MET A 1 -4.74 -14.72 -4.04
N THR A 2 -4.96 -14.63 -2.73
CA THR A 2 -6.10 -13.84 -2.21
C THR A 2 -5.69 -13.11 -0.95
N ALA A 3 -4.95 -12.03 -1.18
CA ALA A 3 -4.84 -10.92 -0.25
C ALA A 3 -5.36 -9.68 -1.00
N VAL A 4 -6.25 -8.92 -0.37
CA VAL A 4 -6.81 -7.69 -0.93
C VAL A 4 -5.66 -6.70 -1.16
N GLY A 5 -5.53 -6.20 -2.39
CA GLY A 5 -4.58 -5.14 -2.73
C GLY A 5 -5.08 -3.76 -2.32
N THR A 6 -4.21 -2.76 -2.42
CA THR A 6 -4.54 -1.38 -2.03
C THR A 6 -5.75 -0.84 -2.79
N ALA A 7 -5.86 -1.11 -4.10
CA ALA A 7 -7.01 -0.70 -4.91
C ALA A 7 -8.35 -1.26 -4.38
N GLY A 8 -8.37 -2.53 -3.96
CA GLY A 8 -9.56 -3.16 -3.38
C GLY A 8 -9.93 -2.57 -2.02
N LEU A 9 -8.94 -2.30 -1.18
CA LEU A 9 -9.15 -1.65 0.11
C LEU A 9 -9.68 -0.22 -0.04
N ALA A 10 -9.14 0.55 -0.99
CA ALA A 10 -9.58 1.92 -1.28
C ALA A 10 -11.07 1.98 -1.67
N ARG A 11 -11.53 1.03 -2.51
CA ARG A 11 -12.95 0.92 -2.88
C ARG A 11 -13.88 0.62 -1.69
N CYS A 12 -13.35 0.01 -0.63
CA CYS A 12 -14.10 -0.41 0.55
C CYS A 12 -13.89 0.51 1.75
N GLY A 13 -13.47 1.76 1.54
CA GLY A 13 -13.35 2.77 2.61
C GLY A 13 -11.94 2.92 3.18
N GLY A 14 -10.96 2.17 2.68
CA GLY A 14 -9.55 2.50 2.86
C GLY A 14 -9.24 3.88 2.31
N ARG A 15 -8.32 4.59 2.94
CA ARG A 15 -8.00 5.99 2.60
C ARG A 15 -6.64 6.05 1.90
N PRO A 16 -6.60 6.25 0.57
CA PRO A 16 -5.35 6.34 -0.17
C PRO A 16 -4.52 7.54 0.28
N PHE A 17 -3.20 7.37 0.33
CA PHE A 17 -2.27 8.50 0.33
C PHE A 17 -2.23 9.15 -1.06
N GLY A 18 -1.39 10.18 -1.21
CA GLY A 18 -1.18 10.85 -2.50
C GLY A 18 -0.72 9.89 -3.60
N THR A 19 -0.99 10.25 -4.85
CA THR A 19 -0.67 9.45 -6.05
C THR A 19 0.82 9.34 -6.37
N HIS A 20 1.69 9.93 -5.55
CA HIS A 20 3.12 10.09 -5.83
C HIS A 20 4.00 9.14 -5.03
N LEU A 21 3.42 8.23 -4.21
CA LEU A 21 4.18 7.27 -3.43
C LEU A 21 4.32 5.95 -4.19
N PHE A 22 5.56 5.61 -4.55
CA PHE A 22 5.89 4.42 -5.33
C PHE A 22 6.77 3.46 -4.55
N SER A 23 6.65 2.16 -4.84
CA SER A 23 7.59 1.17 -4.33
C SER A 23 9.00 1.44 -4.88
N VAL A 24 10.00 1.42 -4.00
CA VAL A 24 11.41 1.60 -4.38
C VAL A 24 11.92 0.44 -5.23
N TRP A 25 11.26 -0.72 -5.15
CA TRP A 25 11.52 -1.89 -5.98
C TRP A 25 10.22 -2.63 -6.33
N PRO A 26 10.10 -3.20 -7.54
CA PRO A 26 8.86 -3.85 -7.98
C PRO A 26 8.46 -5.04 -7.12
N GLY A 27 7.17 -5.16 -6.81
CA GLY A 27 6.65 -6.26 -6.01
C GLY A 27 6.82 -6.06 -4.50
N ALA A 28 7.33 -4.90 -4.06
CA ALA A 28 7.33 -4.55 -2.64
C ALA A 28 5.89 -4.47 -2.13
N ALA A 29 5.64 -5.08 -0.98
CA ALA A 29 4.33 -5.03 -0.34
C ALA A 29 4.48 -4.90 1.17
N LEU A 30 3.54 -4.17 1.78
CA LEU A 30 3.54 -3.84 3.20
C LEU A 30 2.13 -3.99 3.75
N ALA A 31 1.99 -4.59 4.93
CA ALA A 31 0.76 -4.55 5.71
C ALA A 31 1.09 -4.57 7.21
N ALA A 32 1.02 -3.41 7.85
CA ALA A 32 1.46 -3.25 9.23
C ALA A 32 0.76 -2.09 9.93
N THR A 33 0.80 -2.06 11.25
CA THR A 33 0.32 -0.89 12.00
C THR A 33 1.33 0.26 11.89
N ALA A 34 0.83 1.48 11.72
CA ALA A 34 1.62 2.69 11.62
C ALA A 34 2.33 3.04 12.93
N PHE A 35 3.61 3.39 12.80
CA PHE A 35 4.40 4.16 13.74
C PHE A 35 4.73 5.50 13.06
N PRO A 36 3.98 6.57 13.37
CA PRO A 36 4.19 7.87 12.75
C PRO A 36 5.55 8.49 13.11
N VAL A 37 6.15 9.19 12.15
CA VAL A 37 7.41 9.93 12.28
C VAL A 37 7.25 11.26 11.56
N ARG A 38 7.64 12.34 12.22
CA ARG A 38 7.79 13.66 11.60
C ARG A 38 9.25 14.07 11.65
N CYS A 39 9.83 14.26 10.48
CA CYS A 39 11.17 14.79 10.32
C CYS A 39 11.13 16.33 10.21
N THR A 40 12.21 16.98 10.63
CA THR A 40 12.47 18.37 10.26
C THR A 40 12.93 18.39 8.79
N PRO A 41 12.56 19.41 7.97
CA PRO A 41 13.05 19.52 6.59
C PRO A 41 14.58 19.36 6.50
N GLY A 42 15.03 18.45 5.65
CA GLY A 42 16.44 18.14 5.42
C GLY A 42 17.13 17.35 6.52
N ASP A 43 16.40 16.81 7.50
CA ASP A 43 16.97 16.09 8.64
C ASP A 43 16.26 14.75 8.91
N ASN A 44 17.00 13.67 9.18
CA ASN A 44 16.45 12.35 9.44
C ASN A 44 16.71 11.81 10.86
N LEU A 45 17.10 12.64 11.84
CA LEU A 45 17.34 12.19 13.22
C LEU A 45 16.12 11.47 13.81
N ALA A 46 14.92 11.97 13.53
CA ALA A 46 13.66 11.36 13.96
C ALA A 46 13.46 9.94 13.41
N LEU A 47 13.97 9.64 12.20
CA LEU A 47 13.93 8.30 11.61
C LEU A 47 14.84 7.34 12.37
N HIS A 48 16.07 7.75 12.72
CA HIS A 48 16.96 6.93 13.54
C HIS A 48 16.35 6.62 14.91
N VAL A 49 15.72 7.62 15.54
CA VAL A 49 14.99 7.43 16.80
C VAL A 49 13.80 6.47 16.61
N ALA A 50 13.06 6.59 15.50
CA ALA A 50 11.94 5.72 15.19
C ALA A 50 12.38 4.26 15.00
N VAL A 51 13.46 4.00 14.26
CA VAL A 51 14.05 2.66 14.10
C VAL A 51 14.41 2.04 15.46
N ALA A 52 14.89 2.83 16.40
CA ALA A 52 15.24 2.34 17.73
C ALA A 52 14.03 2.02 18.62
N GLN A 53 12.88 2.69 18.41
CA GLN A 53 11.71 2.65 19.30
C GLN A 53 10.48 1.94 18.74
N ALA A 54 10.40 1.78 17.42
CA ALA A 54 9.24 1.21 16.77
C ALA A 54 9.03 -0.25 17.20
N PRO A 55 7.79 -0.66 17.55
CA PRO A 55 7.50 -2.06 17.80
C PRO A 55 7.85 -2.92 16.58
N PRO A 56 8.49 -4.08 16.75
CA PRO A 56 8.68 -5.03 15.65
C PRO A 56 7.36 -5.34 14.96
N GLY A 57 7.37 -5.40 13.63
CA GLY A 57 6.20 -5.58 12.77
C GLY A 57 5.40 -4.31 12.47
N SER A 58 5.83 -3.14 12.93
CA SER A 58 5.21 -1.85 12.57
C SER A 58 5.83 -1.24 11.31
N ALA A 59 5.04 -0.41 10.61
CA ALA A 59 5.51 0.40 9.49
C ALA A 59 5.88 1.80 9.99
N LEU A 60 7.03 2.32 9.60
CA LEU A 60 7.32 3.74 9.79
C LEU A 60 6.55 4.53 8.74
N VAL A 61 5.75 5.51 9.17
CA VAL A 61 5.03 6.43 8.27
C VAL A 61 5.57 7.81 8.50
N VAL A 62 6.13 8.43 7.47
CA VAL A 62 7.08 9.52 7.62
C VAL A 62 6.61 10.75 6.85
N ASP A 63 6.40 11.82 7.59
CA ASP A 63 6.14 13.17 7.09
C ASP A 63 7.46 13.96 7.19
N VAL A 64 7.99 14.40 6.04
CA VAL A 64 9.22 15.24 5.97
C VAL A 64 8.90 16.71 5.77
N ALA A 65 7.68 17.14 6.09
CA ALA A 65 7.21 18.52 6.00
C ALA A 65 7.37 19.13 4.60
N GLY A 66 7.20 18.32 3.56
CA GLY A 66 7.18 18.73 2.15
C GLY A 66 8.55 18.92 1.49
N ASP A 67 9.65 18.64 2.20
CA ASP A 67 10.99 18.77 1.64
C ASP A 67 11.47 17.46 1.01
N SER A 68 11.49 17.42 -0.33
CA SER A 68 11.85 16.26 -1.14
C SER A 68 13.26 16.35 -1.75
N GLU A 69 14.07 17.35 -1.36
CA GLU A 69 15.42 17.55 -1.91
C GLU A 69 16.46 16.56 -1.36
N TYR A 70 16.12 15.82 -0.29
CA TYR A 70 17.04 14.96 0.44
C TYR A 70 16.61 13.49 0.44
N GLY A 71 17.59 12.58 0.40
CA GLY A 71 17.42 11.16 0.63
C GLY A 71 17.40 10.87 2.12
N TYR A 72 16.21 10.85 2.74
CA TYR A 72 16.06 10.66 4.19
C TYR A 72 16.29 9.21 4.63
N VAL A 73 16.08 8.26 3.72
CA VAL A 73 16.33 6.84 3.93
C VAL A 73 17.35 6.37 2.91
N ASP A 74 18.36 5.67 3.42
CA ASP A 74 19.46 5.11 2.66
C ASP A 74 19.66 3.63 2.99
N GLU A 75 20.74 3.04 2.47
CA GLU A 75 21.08 1.64 2.75
C GLU A 75 21.23 1.36 4.26
N VAL A 76 21.97 2.20 4.98
CA VAL A 76 22.31 1.99 6.38
C VAL A 76 21.04 2.02 7.24
N LEU A 77 20.18 3.02 7.03
CA LEU A 77 18.94 3.14 7.77
C LEU A 77 17.96 2.01 7.40
N ALA A 78 17.87 1.61 6.13
CA ALA A 78 17.03 0.50 5.71
C ALA A 78 17.48 -0.84 6.33
N VAL A 79 18.78 -1.13 6.35
CA VAL A 79 19.34 -2.31 7.03
C VAL A 79 19.06 -2.26 8.53
N ALA A 80 19.25 -1.10 9.17
CA ALA A 80 18.95 -0.93 10.59
C ALA A 80 17.47 -1.17 10.91
N ALA A 81 16.56 -0.59 10.10
CA ALA A 81 15.13 -0.78 10.22
C ALA A 81 14.73 -2.26 10.10
N ARG A 82 15.22 -2.94 9.06
CA ARG A 82 14.98 -4.37 8.87
C ARG A 82 15.52 -5.20 10.03
N THR A 83 16.73 -4.91 10.50
CA THR A 83 17.36 -5.60 11.64
C THR A 83 16.55 -5.43 12.93
N ARG A 84 15.92 -4.27 13.12
CA ARG A 84 15.03 -3.99 14.26
C ARG A 84 13.62 -4.57 14.09
N GLY A 85 13.34 -5.23 12.97
CA GLY A 85 12.05 -5.85 12.69
C GLY A 85 10.97 -4.85 12.24
N VAL A 86 11.35 -3.67 11.74
CA VAL A 86 10.40 -2.78 11.05
C VAL A 86 9.88 -3.49 9.80
N ALA A 87 8.56 -3.47 9.61
CA ALA A 87 7.90 -4.17 8.50
C ALA A 87 8.09 -3.46 7.15
N GLY A 88 8.30 -2.14 7.18
CA GLY A 88 8.54 -1.29 6.01
C GLY A 88 8.51 0.18 6.36
N ILE A 89 8.84 1.03 5.39
CA ILE A 89 8.87 2.48 5.52
C ILE A 89 8.01 3.10 4.42
N VAL A 90 7.13 4.02 4.77
CA VAL A 90 6.41 4.87 3.82
C VAL A 90 6.78 6.30 4.15
N LEU A 91 7.38 7.04 3.21
CA LEU A 91 7.67 8.45 3.39
C LEU A 91 7.10 9.34 2.29
N ASP A 92 6.54 10.47 2.69
CA ASP A 92 6.16 11.57 1.81
C ASP A 92 7.37 12.46 1.47
N GLY A 93 8.43 11.81 0.98
CA GLY A 93 9.76 12.39 0.73
C GLY A 93 10.63 11.44 -0.08
N CYS A 94 11.91 11.76 -0.27
CA CYS A 94 12.82 11.01 -1.15
C CYS A 94 13.77 10.07 -0.38
N VAL A 95 14.23 9.04 -1.07
CA VAL A 95 15.27 8.09 -0.60
C VAL A 95 16.54 8.16 -1.44
N ARG A 96 17.62 7.53 -0.95
CA ARG A 96 18.84 7.23 -1.73
C ARG A 96 19.16 5.73 -1.68
N ASP A 97 20.15 5.30 -2.45
CA ASP A 97 20.65 3.92 -2.48
C ASP A 97 19.58 2.85 -2.81
N ILE A 98 18.66 3.17 -3.73
CA ILE A 98 17.52 2.31 -4.07
C ILE A 98 17.91 0.88 -4.45
N ALA A 99 19.06 0.68 -5.09
CA ALA A 99 19.54 -0.65 -5.46
C ALA A 99 19.93 -1.47 -4.22
N ALA A 100 20.52 -0.83 -3.20
CA ALA A 100 20.83 -1.48 -1.94
C ALA A 100 19.58 -1.76 -1.11
N ILE A 101 18.65 -0.81 -1.07
CA ILE A 101 17.33 -1.00 -0.42
C ILE A 101 16.59 -2.18 -1.07
N ALA A 102 16.64 -2.31 -2.39
CA ALA A 102 16.05 -3.45 -3.11
C ALA A 102 16.69 -4.79 -2.70
N ARG A 103 18.03 -4.84 -2.59
CA ARG A 103 18.74 -6.04 -2.10
C ARG A 103 18.35 -6.37 -0.65
N CYS A 104 18.20 -5.36 0.20
CA CYS A 104 17.77 -5.56 1.57
C CYS A 104 16.29 -5.95 1.68
N GLN A 105 15.52 -5.97 0.58
CA GLN A 105 14.13 -6.45 0.53
C GLN A 105 13.19 -5.76 1.52
N LEU A 106 13.59 -4.66 2.17
CA LEU A 106 12.69 -3.90 3.03
C LEU A 106 11.68 -3.17 2.13
N PRO A 107 10.36 -3.32 2.35
CA PRO A 107 9.37 -2.54 1.64
C PRO A 107 9.55 -1.06 1.96
N VAL A 108 9.92 -0.27 0.97
CA VAL A 108 10.04 1.19 1.08
C VAL A 108 9.20 1.84 0.00
N PHE A 109 8.35 2.78 0.39
CA PHE A 109 7.49 3.56 -0.50
C PHE A 109 7.81 5.04 -0.34
N SER A 110 8.09 5.71 -1.45
CA SER A 110 8.68 7.05 -1.46
C SER A 110 8.09 7.93 -2.55
N ALA A 111 8.15 9.25 -2.35
CA ALA A 111 7.81 10.26 -3.33
C ALA A 111 8.82 10.36 -4.49
N GLY A 112 10.04 9.84 -4.31
CA GLY A 112 11.10 9.97 -5.30
C GLY A 112 12.48 9.55 -4.80
N VAL A 113 13.51 9.88 -5.57
CA VAL A 113 14.90 9.56 -5.27
C VAL A 113 15.72 10.85 -5.27
N ALA A 114 16.50 11.07 -4.23
CA ALA A 114 17.35 12.25 -4.08
C ALA A 114 18.75 11.83 -3.62
N VAL A 115 19.77 12.32 -4.33
CA VAL A 115 21.18 11.98 -4.04
C VAL A 115 21.72 12.72 -2.82
N ARG A 116 21.13 13.88 -2.50
CA ARG A 116 21.58 14.72 -1.39
C ARG A 116 21.28 14.07 -0.05
N GLU A 117 22.27 14.02 0.83
CA GLU A 117 22.15 13.44 2.16
C GLU A 117 21.45 14.39 3.14
N ALA A 118 20.54 13.85 3.95
CA ALA A 118 19.90 14.57 5.06
C ALA A 118 20.84 14.73 6.26
N GLY A 119 20.69 15.81 7.02
CA GLY A 119 21.33 16.02 8.32
C GLY A 119 20.71 15.17 9.44
N HIS A 120 21.23 15.31 10.65
CA HIS A 120 20.81 14.51 11.81
C HIS A 120 20.95 15.26 13.15
N ASP A 121 20.71 16.57 13.16
CA ASP A 121 20.87 17.48 14.31
C ASP A 121 19.63 18.35 14.61
N ALA A 122 18.64 18.41 13.71
CA ALA A 122 17.50 19.32 13.79
C ALA A 122 16.25 18.74 14.50
N GLY A 123 16.31 17.49 14.98
CA GLY A 123 15.26 16.88 15.80
C GLY A 123 14.06 16.35 15.02
N GLY A 124 12.87 16.43 15.61
CA GLY A 124 11.61 15.94 15.03
C GLY A 124 10.71 15.27 16.07
N ALA A 125 9.74 14.47 15.62
CA ALA A 125 8.80 13.79 16.51
C ALA A 125 8.54 12.35 16.07
N VAL A 126 8.38 11.46 17.06
CA VAL A 126 8.02 10.06 16.83
C VAL A 126 6.75 9.71 17.59
N GLY A 127 5.87 8.92 16.99
CA GLY A 127 4.67 8.41 17.62
C GLY A 127 3.51 9.38 17.82
N GLN A 128 3.70 10.65 17.47
CA GLN A 128 2.63 11.66 17.45
C GLN A 128 1.84 11.56 16.15
N GLN A 129 0.60 12.07 16.13
CA GLN A 129 -0.16 12.10 14.89
C GLN A 129 0.56 12.97 13.85
N ILE A 130 0.70 12.45 12.63
CA ILE A 130 1.17 13.20 11.46
C ILE A 130 0.04 13.35 10.43
N SER A 131 0.29 14.16 9.41
CA SER A 131 -0.63 14.34 8.29
C SER A 131 0.10 13.99 7.00
N MET A 132 -0.36 12.97 6.30
CA MET A 132 0.18 12.55 5.00
C MET A 132 -0.60 13.23 3.88
N THR A 133 0.06 13.50 2.75
CA THR A 133 -0.65 13.90 1.53
C THR A 133 -1.63 12.80 1.12
N ALA A 134 -2.81 13.20 0.65
CA ALA A 134 -3.91 12.30 0.35
C ALA A 134 -4.64 12.72 -0.94
N ASN A 135 -5.34 11.75 -1.54
CA ASN A 135 -6.21 12.04 -2.68
C ASN A 135 -7.48 12.72 -2.17
N GLY A 136 -7.53 14.05 -2.24
CA GLY A 136 -8.67 14.84 -1.79
C GLY A 136 -8.31 16.26 -1.34
N PRO A 137 -9.27 17.01 -0.80
CA PRO A 137 -9.09 18.43 -0.45
C PRO A 137 -8.30 18.67 0.84
N ALA A 138 -7.98 17.63 1.61
CA ALA A 138 -7.31 17.75 2.89
C ALA A 138 -6.28 16.62 3.12
N PRO A 139 -5.17 16.91 3.83
CA PRO A 139 -4.23 15.89 4.28
C PRO A 139 -4.89 14.82 5.17
N LEU A 140 -4.35 13.61 5.14
CA LEU A 140 -4.85 12.49 5.91
C LEU A 140 -4.10 12.36 7.25
N PRO A 141 -4.80 12.41 8.41
CA PRO A 141 -4.16 12.12 9.69
C PRO A 141 -3.81 10.63 9.80
N VAL A 142 -2.59 10.34 10.24
CA VAL A 142 -2.13 8.98 10.54
C VAL A 142 -1.74 8.90 12.01
N ARG A 143 -2.30 7.92 12.72
CA ARG A 143 -2.07 7.69 14.14
C ARG A 143 -1.45 6.31 14.38
N ARG A 144 -0.84 6.16 15.55
CA ARG A 144 -0.46 4.83 16.05
C ARG A 144 -1.65 3.87 15.99
N GLY A 145 -1.41 2.68 15.46
CA GLY A 145 -2.38 1.59 15.37
C GLY A 145 -3.31 1.65 14.15
N ASP A 146 -3.29 2.72 13.36
CA ASP A 146 -3.88 2.67 12.01
C ASP A 146 -3.10 1.67 11.16
N TRP A 147 -3.75 0.99 10.23
CA TRP A 147 -3.10 0.01 9.38
C TRP A 147 -2.66 0.64 8.06
N ILE A 148 -1.42 0.42 7.68
CA ILE A 148 -0.87 0.79 6.39
C ILE A 148 -0.78 -0.45 5.55
N VAL A 149 -1.39 -0.39 4.37
CA VAL A 149 -1.25 -1.40 3.32
C VAL A 149 -0.66 -0.71 2.11
N ALA A 150 0.38 -1.30 1.53
CA ALA A 150 1.00 -0.80 0.33
C ALA A 150 1.37 -1.95 -0.61
N ASP A 151 1.26 -1.71 -1.91
CA ASP A 151 1.70 -2.56 -3.01
C ASP A 151 2.04 -1.65 -4.20
N ASP A 152 2.32 -2.23 -5.37
CA ASP A 152 2.75 -1.46 -6.55
C ASP A 152 1.71 -0.41 -7.04
N ASP A 153 0.45 -0.49 -6.61
CA ASP A 153 -0.58 0.51 -6.94
C ASP A 153 -0.51 1.76 -6.02
N GLY A 154 0.19 1.69 -4.88
CA GLY A 154 0.39 2.81 -3.96
C GLY A 154 0.21 2.45 -2.49
N VAL A 155 -0.27 3.40 -1.69
CA VAL A 155 -0.42 3.25 -0.23
C VAL A 155 -1.82 3.61 0.24
N VAL A 156 -2.39 2.78 1.11
CA VAL A 156 -3.71 2.95 1.71
C VAL A 156 -3.62 2.83 3.23
N CYS A 157 -4.24 3.78 3.92
CA CYS A 157 -4.41 3.76 5.38
C CYS A 157 -5.83 3.29 5.74
N LEU A 158 -5.91 2.31 6.65
CA LEU A 158 -7.14 1.83 7.26
C LEU A 158 -7.19 2.34 8.70
N PRO A 159 -8.13 3.25 9.03
CA PRO A 159 -8.30 3.70 10.40
C PRO A 159 -8.53 2.52 11.35
N ARG A 160 -7.84 2.50 12.49
CA ARG A 160 -7.83 1.33 13.41
C ARG A 160 -9.23 0.78 13.77
N GLY A 161 -10.24 1.65 13.84
CA GLY A 161 -11.62 1.30 14.18
C GLY A 161 -12.47 0.77 13.02
N GLN A 162 -11.93 0.75 11.79
CA GLN A 162 -12.66 0.37 10.57
C GLN A 162 -12.04 -0.83 9.85
N VAL A 163 -10.86 -1.28 10.29
CA VAL A 163 -10.07 -2.35 9.65
C VAL A 163 -10.92 -3.59 9.34
N SER A 164 -11.64 -4.12 10.33
CA SER A 164 -12.45 -5.34 10.16
C SER A 164 -13.56 -5.16 9.11
N THR A 165 -14.23 -4.01 9.10
CA THR A 165 -15.30 -3.71 8.15
C THR A 165 -14.74 -3.63 6.73
N ILE A 166 -13.68 -2.84 6.54
CA ILE A 166 -13.06 -2.62 5.23
C ILE A 166 -12.55 -3.96 4.64
N ILE A 167 -11.86 -4.76 5.45
CA ILE A 167 -11.34 -6.07 5.01
C ILE A 167 -12.48 -7.01 4.62
N THR A 168 -13.56 -7.06 5.40
CA THR A 168 -14.70 -7.95 5.12
C THR A 168 -15.38 -7.59 3.80
N GLU A 169 -15.58 -6.30 3.56
CA GLU A 169 -16.16 -5.79 2.31
C GLU A 169 -15.24 -6.06 1.13
N ALA A 170 -13.95 -5.80 1.27
CA ALA A 170 -12.99 -5.97 0.19
C ALA A 170 -12.82 -7.45 -0.19
N MET A 171 -12.74 -8.35 0.79
CA MET A 171 -12.73 -9.80 0.55
C MET A 171 -14.01 -10.27 -0.15
N SER A 172 -15.16 -9.67 0.15
CA SER A 172 -16.43 -10.01 -0.50
C SER A 172 -16.46 -9.55 -1.97
N SER A 173 -15.76 -8.47 -2.30
CA SER A 173 -15.67 -7.95 -3.67
C SER A 173 -14.71 -8.74 -4.56
N LEU A 174 -13.66 -9.35 -4.00
CA LEU A 174 -12.69 -10.16 -4.76
C LEU A 174 -13.32 -11.28 -5.60
N THR A 175 -14.35 -11.95 -5.07
CA THR A 175 -15.00 -13.06 -5.79
C THR A 175 -15.73 -12.55 -7.04
N ARG A 176 -16.36 -11.37 -6.96
CA ARG A 176 -17.06 -10.75 -8.10
C ARG A 176 -16.06 -10.26 -9.14
N GLU A 177 -14.97 -9.64 -8.69
CA GLU A 177 -13.90 -9.17 -9.59
C GLU A 177 -13.24 -10.34 -10.32
N ARG A 178 -13.00 -11.46 -9.64
CA ARG A 178 -12.42 -12.64 -10.29
C ARG A 178 -13.34 -13.21 -11.37
N ALA A 179 -14.63 -13.35 -11.07
CA ALA A 179 -15.61 -13.83 -12.04
C ALA A 179 -15.70 -12.90 -13.27
N LEU A 180 -15.63 -11.59 -13.07
CA LEU A 180 -15.59 -10.62 -14.16
C LEU A 180 -14.33 -10.81 -15.03
N VAL A 181 -13.15 -10.96 -14.41
CA VAL A 181 -11.89 -11.19 -15.14
C VAL A 181 -11.95 -12.49 -15.94
N ASP A 182 -12.47 -13.56 -15.36
CA ASP A 182 -12.58 -14.86 -16.06
C ASP A 182 -13.55 -14.77 -17.25
N ALA A 183 -14.67 -14.04 -17.12
CA ALA A 183 -15.62 -13.81 -18.22
C ALA A 183 -15.00 -12.97 -19.37
N VAL A 184 -14.30 -11.89 -19.03
CA VAL A 184 -13.57 -11.06 -20.01
C VAL A 184 -12.49 -11.90 -20.71
N ALA A 185 -11.74 -12.72 -19.98
CA ALA A 185 -10.74 -13.61 -20.55
C ALA A 185 -11.35 -14.69 -21.46
N ALA A 186 -12.61 -15.07 -21.25
CA ALA A 186 -13.38 -15.95 -22.13
C ALA A 186 -13.94 -15.24 -23.39
N GLY A 187 -13.68 -13.94 -23.55
CA GLY A 187 -14.08 -13.15 -24.73
C GLY A 187 -15.39 -12.39 -24.58
N GLU A 188 -15.97 -12.34 -23.38
CA GLU A 188 -17.13 -11.49 -23.10
C GLU A 188 -16.74 -10.00 -23.04
N SER A 189 -17.62 -9.13 -23.52
CA SER A 189 -17.38 -7.69 -23.58
C SER A 189 -17.50 -7.04 -22.21
N THR A 190 -16.57 -6.15 -21.87
CA THR A 190 -16.68 -5.30 -20.67
C THR A 190 -17.86 -4.34 -20.75
N LEU A 191 -18.28 -3.91 -21.94
CA LEU A 191 -19.47 -3.07 -22.10
C LEU A 191 -20.72 -3.79 -21.63
N ASP A 192 -20.88 -5.06 -22.00
CA ASP A 192 -22.05 -5.87 -21.64
C ASP A 192 -22.00 -6.29 -20.17
N LEU A 193 -20.87 -6.83 -19.72
CA LEU A 193 -20.68 -7.34 -18.36
C LEU A 193 -20.84 -6.26 -17.29
N LEU A 194 -20.45 -5.02 -17.61
CA LEU A 194 -20.53 -3.88 -16.70
C LEU A 194 -21.73 -2.96 -16.99
N GLY A 195 -22.55 -3.27 -18.01
CA GLY A 195 -23.70 -2.46 -18.40
C GLY A 195 -23.32 -1.02 -18.77
N LEU A 196 -22.19 -0.83 -19.45
CA LEU A 196 -21.68 0.48 -19.82
C LEU A 196 -22.41 1.01 -21.05
N ASP A 197 -22.60 2.33 -21.10
CA ASP A 197 -23.23 3.04 -22.20
C ASP A 197 -22.17 3.62 -23.14
N PRO A 198 -21.80 2.92 -24.24
CA PRO A 198 -20.75 3.38 -25.15
C PRO A 198 -21.18 4.60 -25.98
N SER A 199 -22.48 4.92 -26.06
CA SER A 199 -22.98 6.06 -26.84
C SER A 199 -22.47 7.41 -26.32
N ARG A 200 -21.96 7.44 -25.08
CA ARG A 200 -21.34 8.61 -24.45
C ARG A 200 -19.93 8.90 -24.94
N VAL A 201 -19.32 8.01 -25.73
CA VAL A 201 -17.95 8.14 -26.22
C VAL A 201 -17.99 8.51 -27.70
N ALA A 202 -17.42 9.68 -28.02
CA ALA A 202 -17.27 10.10 -29.41
C ALA A 202 -16.39 9.10 -30.19
N GLY A 203 -16.81 8.72 -31.40
CA GLY A 203 -16.12 7.72 -32.22
C GLY A 203 -16.54 6.27 -31.99
N TRP A 204 -17.55 6.02 -31.15
CA TRP A 204 -18.18 4.70 -31.08
C TRP A 204 -19.01 4.44 -32.34
N GLU A 205 -18.58 3.50 -33.18
CA GLU A 205 -19.24 3.14 -34.45
C GLU A 205 -20.32 2.05 -34.28
N GLY A 206 -20.56 1.57 -33.07
CA GLY A 206 -21.43 0.43 -32.80
C GLY A 206 -20.72 -0.91 -32.99
N SER A 207 -21.33 -1.99 -32.47
CA SER A 207 -20.94 -3.35 -32.87
C SER A 207 -21.72 -3.73 -34.13
N THR A 208 -21.03 -4.08 -35.21
CA THR A 208 -21.64 -4.58 -36.46
C THR A 208 -22.24 -5.99 -36.33
N GLU A 209 -22.02 -6.68 -35.22
CA GLU A 209 -22.55 -8.02 -34.96
C GLU A 209 -23.81 -7.96 -34.08
N GLU A 210 -24.94 -8.42 -34.62
CA GLU A 210 -26.11 -8.83 -33.81
C GLU A 210 -25.71 -10.04 -32.95
N ARG A 211 -25.22 -9.77 -31.73
CA ARG A 211 -24.97 -10.83 -30.73
C ARG A 211 -26.17 -10.97 -29.79
N PRO A 212 -26.56 -12.21 -29.45
CA PRO A 212 -27.67 -12.45 -28.54
C PRO A 212 -27.34 -11.86 -27.16
N ARG A 213 -28.24 -11.03 -26.63
CA ARG A 213 -28.14 -10.48 -25.28
C ARG A 213 -28.02 -11.64 -24.29
N PRO A 214 -26.96 -11.74 -23.48
CA PRO A 214 -26.93 -12.72 -22.41
C PRO A 214 -28.10 -12.39 -21.47
N GLY A 215 -28.99 -13.35 -21.23
CA GLY A 215 -30.02 -13.19 -20.21
C GLY A 215 -29.36 -12.88 -18.88
N LEU A 216 -29.97 -11.99 -18.07
CA LEU A 216 -29.58 -11.69 -16.69
C LEU A 216 -29.50 -13.00 -15.87
N GLY A 217 -28.37 -13.69 -15.94
CA GLY A 217 -28.16 -15.02 -15.39
C GLY A 217 -27.77 -14.90 -13.93
N ARG A 218 -28.77 -15.06 -13.05
CA ARG A 218 -28.72 -15.36 -11.61
C ARG A 218 -27.35 -15.15 -10.95
N MET A 219 -27.21 -14.04 -10.22
CA MET A 219 -26.20 -13.94 -9.15
C MET A 219 -26.30 -15.18 -8.25
N HIS A 220 -25.30 -16.05 -8.32
CA HIS A 220 -25.17 -17.16 -7.39
C HIS A 220 -25.17 -16.61 -5.96
N ARG A 221 -26.13 -17.06 -5.16
CA ARG A 221 -26.18 -16.80 -3.72
C ARG A 221 -24.98 -17.51 -3.08
N LEU A 222 -23.86 -16.79 -2.98
CA LEU A 222 -22.69 -17.25 -2.25
C LEU A 222 -23.08 -17.50 -0.79
N GLY A 223 -22.75 -18.70 -0.30
CA GLY A 223 -23.02 -19.12 1.06
C GLY A 223 -22.50 -18.08 2.06
N ARG A 224 -23.35 -17.74 3.05
CA ARG A 224 -22.97 -16.90 4.19
C ARG A 224 -21.87 -17.62 4.97
N ARG A 225 -20.61 -17.25 4.72
CA ARG A 225 -19.50 -17.56 5.65
C ARG A 225 -19.55 -16.54 6.79
N ASP A 226 -19.13 -16.97 7.97
CA ASP A 226 -19.05 -16.15 9.18
C ASP A 226 -18.18 -14.90 8.93
N PRO A 227 -18.70 -13.67 9.18
CA PRO A 227 -17.94 -12.43 9.09
C PRO A 227 -16.63 -12.43 9.91
N ALA A 228 -16.61 -13.05 11.09
CA ALA A 228 -15.42 -13.08 11.94
C ALA A 228 -14.28 -13.89 11.31
N ALA A 229 -14.60 -15.03 10.68
CA ALA A 229 -13.63 -15.84 9.95
C ALA A 229 -13.02 -15.08 8.75
N ARG A 230 -13.82 -14.27 8.05
CA ARG A 230 -13.35 -13.43 6.92
C ARG A 230 -12.39 -12.33 7.37
N VAL A 231 -12.62 -11.73 8.53
CA VAL A 231 -11.72 -10.72 9.10
C VAL A 231 -10.36 -11.34 9.44
N VAL A 232 -10.37 -12.50 10.12
CA VAL A 232 -9.13 -13.20 10.48
C VAL A 232 -8.37 -13.66 9.23
N GLU A 233 -9.06 -14.25 8.26
CA GLU A 233 -8.49 -14.64 6.97
C GLU A 233 -7.89 -13.44 6.22
N GLY A 234 -8.61 -12.32 6.15
CA GLY A 234 -8.14 -11.11 5.48
C GLY A 234 -6.96 -10.44 6.18
N LEU A 235 -6.95 -10.35 7.51
CA LEU A 235 -5.81 -9.86 8.28
C LEU A 235 -4.58 -10.78 8.13
N THR A 236 -4.79 -12.09 8.11
CA THR A 236 -3.73 -13.07 7.88
C THR A 236 -3.17 -12.94 6.47
N ALA A 237 -4.04 -12.79 5.47
CA ALA A 237 -3.65 -12.60 4.08
C ALA A 237 -2.90 -11.28 3.85
N LEU A 238 -3.33 -10.19 4.50
CA LEU A 238 -2.62 -8.92 4.49
C LEU A 238 -1.22 -9.07 5.08
N ARG A 239 -1.10 -9.69 6.26
CA ARG A 239 0.22 -9.95 6.87
C ARG A 239 1.09 -10.87 6.00
N ALA A 240 0.50 -11.86 5.33
CA ALA A 240 1.23 -12.75 4.42
C ALA A 240 1.78 -12.02 3.18
N ARG A 241 1.14 -10.92 2.73
CA ARG A 241 1.68 -10.05 1.66
C ARG A 241 2.95 -9.31 2.08
N GLY A 242 3.14 -9.02 3.36
CA GLY A 242 4.39 -8.44 3.86
C GLY A 242 5.61 -9.37 3.75
N GLY A 243 5.38 -10.65 3.41
CA GLY A 243 6.42 -11.65 3.20
C GLY A 243 7.19 -12.01 4.47
N HIS A 244 7.86 -13.16 4.44
CA HIS A 244 9.01 -13.39 5.29
C HIS A 244 10.22 -12.81 4.54
N LEU A 245 10.80 -11.73 5.07
CA LEU A 245 12.03 -11.20 4.50
C LEU A 245 13.11 -12.29 4.58
N PRO A 246 13.96 -12.48 3.55
CA PRO A 246 15.07 -13.45 3.61
C PRO A 246 16.03 -13.13 4.78
N ALA A 247 17.11 -13.89 4.99
CA ALA A 247 18.12 -13.43 5.93
C ALA A 247 18.84 -12.19 5.36
N LEU A 248 19.34 -11.29 6.22
CA LEU A 248 20.15 -10.15 5.76
C LEU A 248 21.48 -10.62 5.15
N GLY A 249 22.05 -11.71 5.67
CA GLY A 249 23.28 -12.31 5.13
C GLY A 249 23.14 -12.77 3.67
N ASP A 250 21.96 -13.25 3.27
CA ASP A 250 21.68 -13.68 1.90
C ASP A 250 21.63 -12.49 0.92
N ALA A 251 21.29 -11.29 1.42
CA ALA A 251 21.14 -10.09 0.60
C ALA A 251 22.49 -9.47 0.16
N TYR A 252 23.57 -9.78 0.89
CA TYR A 252 24.89 -9.20 0.63
C TYR A 252 25.89 -10.18 0.03
N GLY A 253 25.55 -11.48 -0.06
CA GLY A 253 26.49 -12.51 -0.47
C GLY A 253 27.58 -12.70 0.58
N THR A 254 27.86 -13.94 0.93
CA THR A 254 29.16 -14.26 1.52
C THR A 254 30.06 -14.58 0.34
N ASP A 255 31.02 -13.70 0.06
CA ASP A 255 32.22 -14.08 -0.70
C ASP A 255 33.10 -14.99 0.17
#